data_AF-A0A955FJK1-F1
#
_entry.id   AF-A0A955FJK1-F1
#
_cell.length_a   1.000
_cell.length_b   1.000
_cell.length_c   1.000
_cell.angle_alpha   90.00
_cell.angle_beta   90.00
_cell.angle_gamma   90.00
#
_symmetry.space_group_name_H-M   'P 1'
#
loop_
_entity.id
_entity.type
_entity.pdbx_description
1 polymer ?
#
loop_
_entity_poly.entity_id
_entity_poly.type
_entity_poly.pdbx_seq_one_letter_code
_entity_poly.pdbx_strand_id
1 'polypeptide(L)'
;MINVREWALPVYTIMMQMAAGSMLVLWIVYTYVARRYDQATADKLSRHLVMIVLITVLTATVGSHYHLSRPIVSLRALHNFHTSWLSREVAFTIAFTIIVGVLFVLQRCKLGTLRLRLITGWSATVMGLATVY
;
A
#
# COMPACT_ATOMS: atom_id res chain seq x y z
N MET A 1 16.61 -12.45 25.35
CA MET A 1 15.98 -11.16 25.05
C MET A 1 15.81 -11.08 23.54
N ILE A 2 14.62 -10.79 23.02
CA ILE A 2 14.38 -10.75 21.55
C ILE A 2 15.07 -9.50 20.99
N ASN A 3 15.94 -9.66 19.99
CA ASN A 3 16.57 -8.53 19.29
C ASN A 3 15.58 -7.95 18.27
N VAL A 4 14.82 -6.93 18.67
CA VAL A 4 13.77 -6.28 17.84
C VAL A 4 14.32 -5.78 16.50
N ARG A 5 15.63 -5.49 16.42
CA ARG A 5 16.29 -4.99 15.19
C ARG A 5 16.35 -6.03 14.08
N GLU A 6 16.55 -7.30 14.43
CA GLU A 6 16.64 -8.42 13.46
C GLU A 6 15.27 -8.79 12.90
N TRP A 7 14.20 -8.57 13.68
CA TRP A 7 12.83 -8.90 13.29
C TRP A 7 12.15 -7.80 12.47
N ALA A 8 12.68 -6.58 12.45
CA ALA A 8 12.06 -5.45 11.77
C ALA A 8 11.88 -5.68 10.26
N LEU A 9 12.89 -6.25 9.58
CA LEU A 9 12.85 -6.52 8.15
C LEU A 9 11.86 -7.66 7.80
N PRO A 10 11.94 -8.86 8.42
CA PRO A 10 10.96 -9.92 8.16
C PRO A 10 9.50 -9.50 8.41
N VAL A 11 9.24 -8.79 9.52
CA VAL A 11 7.90 -8.29 9.84
C VAL A 11 7.42 -7.30 8.78
N TYR A 12 8.28 -6.37 8.38
CA TYR A 12 7.97 -5.44 7.30
C TYR A 12 7.61 -6.18 6.00
N THR A 13 8.42 -7.16 5.57
CA THR A 13 8.19 -7.91 4.33
C THR A 13 6.85 -8.66 4.38
N ILE A 14 6.57 -9.37 5.47
CA ILE A 14 5.31 -10.10 5.64
C ILE A 14 4.11 -9.15 5.60
N MET A 15 4.16 -8.06 6.36
CA MET A 15 3.05 -7.11 6.42
C MET A 15 2.84 -6.39 5.08
N MET A 16 3.92 -6.04 4.37
CA MET A 16 3.84 -5.39 3.06
C MET A 16 3.25 -6.32 2.01
N GLN A 17 3.70 -7.58 1.97
CA GLN A 17 3.16 -8.60 1.05
C GLN A 17 1.69 -8.93 1.36
N MET A 18 1.33 -9.00 2.64
CA MET A 18 -0.08 -9.16 3.06
C MET A 18 -0.94 -7.99 2.58
N ALA A 19 -0.45 -6.75 2.72
CA ALA A 19 -1.17 -5.57 2.25
C ALA A 19 -1.31 -5.55 0.72
N ALA A 20 -0.25 -5.87 -0.02
CA ALA A 20 -0.26 -5.95 -1.48
C ALA A 20 -1.25 -7.03 -1.98
N GLY A 21 -1.20 -8.24 -1.42
CA GLY A 21 -2.12 -9.33 -1.76
C GLY A 21 -3.57 -9.01 -1.39
N SER A 22 -3.79 -8.43 -0.21
CA SER A 22 -5.13 -7.98 0.22
C SER A 22 -5.69 -6.91 -0.72
N MET A 23 -4.85 -5.95 -1.14
CA MET A 23 -5.24 -4.91 -2.09
C MET A 23 -5.59 -5.50 -3.46
N LEU A 24 -4.81 -6.47 -3.97
CA LEU A 24 -5.12 -7.16 -5.22
C LEU A 24 -6.49 -7.83 -5.19
N VAL A 25 -6.75 -8.66 -4.17
CA VAL A 25 -8.02 -9.38 -4.02
C VAL A 25 -9.18 -8.38 -3.85
N LEU A 26 -9.00 -7.39 -2.98
CA LEU A 26 -9.99 -6.34 -2.76
C LEU A 26 -10.35 -5.64 -4.06
N TRP A 27 -9.36 -5.30 -4.89
CA TRP A 27 -9.61 -4.53 -6.09
C TRP A 27 -10.22 -5.33 -7.24
N ILE A 28 -9.90 -6.62 -7.33
CA ILE A 28 -10.59 -7.57 -8.22
C ILE A 28 -12.08 -7.63 -7.83
N VAL A 29 -12.38 -7.85 -6.55
CA VAL A 29 -13.76 -7.95 -6.05
C VAL A 29 -14.49 -6.62 -6.22
N TYR A 30 -13.87 -5.48 -5.88
CA TYR A 30 -14.46 -4.15 -6.07
C TYR A 30 -14.83 -3.91 -7.54
N THR A 31 -13.92 -4.24 -8.47
CA THR A 31 -14.16 -4.08 -9.90
C THR A 31 -15.31 -4.97 -10.39
N TYR A 32 -15.39 -6.21 -9.91
CA TYR A 32 -16.48 -7.12 -10.24
C TYR A 32 -17.83 -6.62 -9.71
N VAL A 33 -17.89 -6.22 -8.44
CA VAL A 33 -19.11 -5.71 -7.80
C VAL A 33 -19.59 -4.42 -8.46
N ALA A 34 -18.68 -3.47 -8.72
CA ALA A 34 -19.02 -2.20 -9.35
C ALA A 34 -19.52 -2.33 -10.80
N ARG A 35 -19.17 -3.41 -11.50
CA ARG A 35 -19.69 -3.71 -12.84
C ARG A 35 -21.07 -4.38 -12.83
N ARG A 36 -21.34 -5.20 -11.81
CA ARG A 36 -22.56 -6.03 -11.73
C ARG A 36 -23.70 -5.37 -10.96
N TYR A 37 -23.36 -4.49 -10.03
CA TYR A 37 -24.30 -3.76 -9.18
C TYR A 37 -24.05 -2.25 -9.35
N ASP A 38 -24.08 -1.49 -8.25
CA ASP A 38 -23.85 -0.06 -8.22
C ASP A 38 -22.56 0.32 -7.45
N GLN A 39 -22.11 1.56 -7.67
CA GLN A 39 -20.92 2.11 -7.01
C GLN A 39 -21.06 2.16 -5.48
N ALA A 40 -22.25 2.43 -4.94
CA ALA A 40 -22.43 2.58 -3.50
C ALA A 40 -22.30 1.23 -2.79
N THR A 41 -22.78 0.15 -3.39
CA THR A 41 -22.57 -1.22 -2.90
C THR A 41 -21.08 -1.60 -2.90
N ALA A 42 -20.36 -1.30 -3.98
CA ALA A 42 -18.92 -1.54 -4.06
C ALA A 42 -18.13 -0.74 -3.00
N ASP A 43 -18.48 0.54 -2.79
CA ASP A 43 -17.85 1.38 -1.78
C ASP A 43 -18.14 0.90 -0.35
N LYS A 44 -19.35 0.42 -0.09
CA LYS A 44 -19.73 -0.12 1.23
C LYS A 44 -18.86 -1.33 1.58
N LEU A 45 -18.61 -2.19 0.60
CA LEU A 45 -17.71 -3.34 0.72
C LEU A 45 -16.26 -2.90 0.99
N SER A 46 -15.71 -1.98 0.20
CA SER A 46 -14.28 -1.66 0.27
C SER A 46 -13.88 -0.68 1.37
N ARG A 47 -14.79 0.17 1.87
CA ARG A 47 -14.46 1.29 2.76
C ARG A 47 -13.61 0.90 3.97
N HIS A 48 -13.98 -0.18 4.66
CA HIS A 48 -13.23 -0.64 5.83
C HIS A 48 -11.97 -1.41 5.43
N LEU A 49 -12.03 -2.15 4.32
CA LEU A 49 -10.92 -2.96 3.83
C LEU A 49 -9.75 -2.09 3.34
N VAL A 50 -10.02 -1.00 2.61
CA VAL A 50 -8.98 -0.02 2.21
C VAL A 50 -8.33 0.62 3.44
N MET A 51 -9.10 0.91 4.49
CA MET A 51 -8.57 1.45 5.73
C MET A 51 -7.64 0.46 6.45
N ILE A 52 -8.02 -0.83 6.49
CA ILE A 52 -7.19 -1.89 7.06
C ILE A 52 -5.88 -1.99 6.28
N VAL A 53 -5.93 -2.05 4.94
CA VAL A 53 -4.73 -2.07 4.09
C VAL A 53 -3.84 -0.87 4.38
N LEU A 54 -4.41 0.34 4.47
CA LEU A 54 -3.66 1.56 4.78
C LEU A 54 -2.95 1.47 6.13
N ILE A 55 -3.65 1.04 7.18
CA ILE A 55 -3.08 0.88 8.53
C ILE A 55 -1.97 -0.17 8.54
N THR A 56 -2.15 -1.28 7.82
CA THR A 56 -1.14 -2.34 7.69
C THR A 56 0.14 -1.80 7.03
N VAL A 57 0.01 -1.08 5.91
CA VAL A 57 1.17 -0.48 5.20
C VAL A 57 1.87 0.57 6.05
N LEU A 58 1.12 1.43 6.74
CA LEU A 58 1.68 2.44 7.63
C LEU A 58 2.43 1.79 8.81
N THR A 59 1.85 0.78 9.43
CA THR A 59 2.49 0.04 10.53
C THR A 59 3.77 -0.66 10.06
N ALA A 60 3.73 -1.30 8.89
CA ALA A 60 4.90 -1.94 8.30
C ALA A 60 6.03 -0.92 8.06
N THR A 61 5.69 0.20 7.40
CA THR A 61 6.65 1.24 7.04
C THR A 61 7.26 1.89 8.29
N VAL A 62 6.43 2.28 9.26
CA VAL A 62 6.88 2.85 10.53
C VAL A 62 7.73 1.85 11.32
N GLY A 63 7.31 0.59 11.40
CA GLY A 63 8.07 -0.50 12.03
C GLY A 63 9.46 -0.68 11.40
N SER A 64 9.55 -0.57 10.07
CA SER A 64 10.83 -0.61 9.36
C SER A 64 11.74 0.56 9.73
N HIS A 65 11.23 1.75 10.02
CA HIS A 65 12.11 2.88 10.37
C HIS A 65 12.81 2.73 11.72
N TYR A 66 12.28 1.92 12.65
CA TYR A 66 12.92 1.72 13.95
C TYR A 66 14.25 0.94 13.90
N HIS A 67 14.57 0.26 12.78
CA HIS A 67 15.89 -0.36 12.62
C HIS A 67 16.95 0.61 12.06
N LEU A 68 16.55 1.77 11.52
CA LEU A 68 17.44 2.75 10.91
C LEU A 68 17.95 3.77 11.93
N SER A 69 19.26 4.01 11.95
CA SER A 69 19.88 5.03 12.81
C SER A 69 19.59 6.47 12.33
N ARG A 70 19.23 6.66 11.05
CA ARG A 70 18.90 7.97 10.44
C ARG A 70 17.78 7.84 9.40
N PRO A 71 16.50 7.79 9.82
CA PRO A 71 15.37 7.54 8.92
C PRO A 71 15.15 8.62 7.84
N ILE A 72 15.50 9.89 8.10
CA ILE A 72 15.35 10.96 7.10
C ILE A 72 16.38 10.82 5.96
N VAL A 73 17.55 10.23 6.25
CA VAL A 73 18.61 10.05 5.27
C VAL A 73 18.30 8.89 4.31
N SER A 74 17.42 7.96 4.69
CA SER A 74 17.03 6.84 3.82
C SER A 74 16.28 7.29 2.57
N LEU A 75 15.69 8.49 2.56
CA LEU A 75 15.08 9.07 1.35
C LEU A 75 16.12 9.36 0.26
N ARG A 76 17.40 9.54 0.62
CA ARG A 76 18.49 9.66 -0.37
C ARG A 76 18.70 8.37 -1.17
N ALA A 77 18.22 7.23 -0.67
CA ALA A 77 18.29 5.96 -1.40
C ALA A 77 17.59 6.05 -2.76
N LEU A 78 16.54 6.88 -2.89
CA LEU A 78 15.79 7.10 -4.13
C LEU A 78 16.66 7.55 -5.31
N HIS A 79 17.84 8.12 -5.06
CA HIS A 79 18.74 8.57 -6.13
C HIS A 79 19.36 7.41 -6.93
N ASN A 80 19.40 6.20 -6.37
CA ASN A 80 19.95 4.99 -7.01
C ASN A 80 18.86 4.00 -7.45
N PHE A 81 17.69 4.49 -7.87
CA PHE A 81 16.54 3.66 -8.25
C PHE A 81 16.87 2.57 -9.30
N HIS A 82 17.72 2.89 -10.28
CA HIS A 82 18.06 1.95 -11.35
C HIS A 82 18.97 0.80 -10.87
N THR A 83 19.95 1.11 -10.02
CA THR A 83 21.03 0.17 -9.65
C THR A 83 20.77 -0.56 -8.34
N SER A 84 19.99 0.03 -7.43
CA SER A 84 19.77 -0.51 -6.09
C SER A 84 18.39 -1.15 -5.96
N TRP A 85 18.38 -2.45 -5.65
CA TRP A 85 17.17 -3.19 -5.29
C TRP A 85 16.43 -2.52 -4.12
N LEU A 86 17.16 -2.18 -3.05
CA LEU A 86 16.61 -1.51 -1.87
C LEU A 86 15.97 -0.16 -2.22
N SER A 87 16.54 0.59 -3.17
CA SER A 87 15.95 1.87 -3.60
C SER A 87 14.60 1.69 -4.27
N ARG A 88 14.42 0.61 -5.05
CA ARG A 88 13.15 0.33 -5.72
C ARG A 88 12.08 -0.05 -4.71
N GLU A 89 12.43 -0.89 -3.76
CA GLU A 89 11.53 -1.29 -2.67
C GLU A 89 11.02 -0.07 -1.89
N VAL A 90 11.90 0.84 -1.47
CA VAL A 90 11.51 2.08 -0.78
C VAL A 90 10.61 2.96 -1.66
N ALA A 91 10.95 3.10 -2.95
CA ALA A 91 10.16 3.91 -3.89
C ALA A 91 8.75 3.34 -4.08
N PHE A 92 8.62 2.02 -4.30
CA PHE A 92 7.32 1.37 -4.47
C PHE A 92 6.50 1.36 -3.19
N THR A 93 7.13 1.20 -2.02
CA THR A 93 6.43 1.32 -0.73
C THR A 93 5.86 2.71 -0.51
N ILE A 94 6.62 3.77 -0.81
CA ILE A 94 6.13 5.15 -0.72
C ILE A 94 4.97 5.36 -1.71
N ALA A 95 5.14 4.95 -2.96
CA ALA A 95 4.09 5.07 -3.98
C ALA A 95 2.82 4.32 -3.58
N PHE A 96 2.95 3.07 -3.14
CA PHE A 96 1.83 2.25 -2.68
C PHE A 96 1.10 2.91 -1.51
N THR A 97 1.83 3.37 -0.49
CA THR A 97 1.27 4.06 0.68
C THR A 97 0.48 5.30 0.27
N ILE A 98 1.06 6.16 -0.58
CA ILE A 98 0.43 7.39 -1.03
C ILE A 98 -0.84 7.09 -1.82
N ILE A 99 -0.80 6.16 -2.78
CA ILE A 99 -1.95 5.87 -3.64
C ILE A 99 -3.09 5.22 -2.83
N VAL A 100 -2.78 4.32 -1.89
CA VAL A 100 -3.78 3.76 -0.96
C VAL A 100 -4.37 4.86 -0.08
N GLY A 101 -3.55 5.81 0.40
CA GLY A 101 -4.01 6.98 1.14
C GLY A 101 -4.96 7.86 0.33
N VAL A 102 -4.62 8.15 -0.93
CA VAL A 102 -5.50 8.88 -1.86
C VAL A 102 -6.81 8.14 -2.07
N LEU A 103 -6.75 6.83 -2.31
CA LEU A 103 -7.96 6.00 -2.48
C LEU A 103 -8.84 6.03 -1.23
N PHE A 104 -8.24 5.93 -0.04
CA PHE A 104 -8.94 6.04 1.23
C PHE A 104 -9.67 7.39 1.36
N VAL A 105 -9.00 8.50 1.06
CA VAL A 105 -9.61 9.84 1.08
C VAL A 105 -10.76 9.94 0.06
N LEU A 106 -10.57 9.46 -1.17
CA LEU A 106 -11.61 9.44 -2.20
C LEU A 106 -12.87 8.67 -1.73
N GLN A 107 -12.70 7.51 -1.09
CA GLN A 107 -13.82 6.70 -0.59
C GLN A 107 -14.48 7.31 0.67
N ARG A 108 -13.68 7.87 1.59
CA ARG A 108 -14.17 8.45 2.84
C ARG A 108 -14.95 9.73 2.61
N CYS A 109 -14.39 10.65 1.84
CA CYS A 109 -15.01 11.92 1.49
C CYS A 109 -16.08 11.77 0.39
N LYS A 110 -16.30 10.54 -0.11
CA LYS A 110 -17.21 10.22 -1.23
C LYS A 110 -16.90 11.07 -2.48
N LEU A 111 -15.63 11.38 -2.70
CA LEU A 111 -15.15 12.18 -3.84
C LEU A 111 -14.86 11.29 -5.05
N GLY A 112 -14.93 11.90 -6.24
CA GLY A 112 -14.50 11.28 -7.49
C GLY A 112 -15.52 10.32 -8.13
N THR A 113 -15.37 10.15 -9.44
CA THR A 113 -16.16 9.20 -10.24
C THR A 113 -15.71 7.76 -10.01
N LEU A 114 -16.56 6.78 -10.32
CA LEU A 114 -16.21 5.36 -10.30
C LEU A 114 -14.91 5.08 -11.07
N ARG A 115 -14.73 5.70 -12.24
CA ARG A 115 -13.54 5.55 -13.08
C ARG A 115 -12.27 6.00 -12.36
N LEU A 116 -12.30 7.15 -11.67
CA LEU A 116 -11.15 7.64 -10.92
C LEU A 116 -10.76 6.67 -9.81
N ARG A 117 -11.74 6.12 -9.08
CA ARG A 117 -11.48 5.14 -8.03
C ARG A 117 -10.89 3.87 -8.61
N LEU A 118 -11.49 3.31 -9.67
CA LEU A 118 -10.98 2.14 -10.40
C LEU A 118 -9.52 2.29 -10.80
N ILE A 119 -9.18 3.41 -11.44
CA ILE A 119 -7.79 3.70 -11.85
C ILE A 119 -6.88 3.80 -10.63
N THR A 120 -7.30 4.54 -9.59
CA THR A 120 -6.48 4.73 -8.38
C THR A 120 -6.20 3.40 -7.68
N GLY A 121 -7.22 2.55 -7.49
CA GLY A 121 -7.01 1.27 -6.81
C GLY A 121 -6.22 0.27 -7.64
N TRP A 122 -6.38 0.22 -8.97
CA TRP A 122 -5.52 -0.64 -9.82
C TRP A 122 -4.08 -0.13 -9.82
N SER A 123 -3.86 1.19 -9.79
CA SER A 123 -2.54 1.78 -9.64
C SER A 123 -1.90 1.38 -8.29
N ALA A 124 -2.66 1.42 -7.19
CA ALA A 124 -2.20 0.94 -5.89
C ALA A 124 -1.85 -0.54 -5.92
N THR A 125 -2.68 -1.39 -6.53
CA THR A 125 -2.40 -2.82 -6.68
C THR A 125 -1.10 -3.07 -7.43
N VAL A 126 -0.85 -2.38 -8.55
CA VAL A 126 0.39 -2.52 -9.31
C VAL A 126 1.61 -2.10 -8.49
N MET A 127 1.52 -0.97 -7.78
CA MET A 127 2.64 -0.51 -6.92
C MET A 127 2.88 -1.46 -5.75
N GLY A 128 1.83 -2.01 -5.13
CA GLY A 128 1.95 -3.01 -4.06
C GLY A 128 2.56 -4.32 -4.56
N LEU A 129 2.20 -4.80 -5.75
CA LEU A 129 2.84 -5.98 -6.32
C LEU A 129 4.31 -5.74 -6.67
N ALA A 130 4.66 -4.50 -7.05
CA ALA A 130 6.05 -4.12 -7.30
C ALA A 130 6.92 -4.11 -6.02
N THR A 131 6.33 -4.10 -4.81
CA THR A 131 7.12 -4.27 -3.56
C THR A 131 7.51 -5.72 -3.28
N VAL A 132 7.03 -6.69 -4.07
CA VAL A 132 7.36 -8.12 -3.91
C VAL A 132 8.66 -8.48 -4.64
N TYR A 133 9.06 -7.69 -5.64
CA TYR A 133 10.20 -7.92 -6.53
C TYR A 133 11.35 -6.95 -6.27
#